data_AF-Q0CIS4-F1
#
_entry.id   AF-Q0CIS4-F1
#
_cell.length_a   1.000
_cell.length_b   1.000
_cell.length_c   1.000
_cell.angle_alpha   90.00
_cell.angle_beta   90.00
_cell.angle_gamma   90.00
#
_symmetry.space_group_name_H-M   'P 1'
#
loop_
_entity.id
_entity.type
_entity.pdbx_description
1 polymer ?
#
loop_
_entity_poly.entity_id
_entity_poly.type
_entity_poly.pdbx_seq_one_letter_code
_entity_poly.pdbx_strand_id
1 'polypeptide(L)'
;MTTPTSHPQTWTKGDYLISTDISLISLPKLNAWFASDDLYWASPLPLDALQQTIQSSLCFGLYHNPPQQDDSLDFIGIARCVTDYTTFVYITDVYVDASHRGNGLGSWLVECVGEVTDAMPHLRRRIENRRGDGYDDAEGERVSAV
;
A
#
# COMPACT_ATOMS: atom_id res chain seq x y z
N MET A 1 -5.30 -9.52 23.77
CA MET A 1 -6.06 -8.36 23.27
C MET A 1 -6.45 -8.67 21.84
N THR A 2 -7.73 -8.93 21.58
CA THR A 2 -8.26 -9.22 20.24
C THR A 2 -8.64 -7.91 19.58
N THR A 3 -7.90 -7.48 18.56
CA THR A 3 -8.29 -6.39 17.65
C THR A 3 -9.66 -6.73 17.07
N PRO A 4 -10.61 -5.78 16.96
CA PRO A 4 -11.90 -6.07 16.31
C PRO A 4 -11.65 -6.57 14.88
N THR A 5 -12.14 -7.77 14.59
CA THR A 5 -12.00 -8.44 13.30
C THR A 5 -12.88 -7.75 12.26
N SER A 6 -12.41 -6.62 11.74
CA SER A 6 -12.96 -6.06 10.50
C SER A 6 -12.70 -7.08 9.40
N HIS A 7 -13.73 -7.40 8.61
CA HIS A 7 -13.51 -8.17 7.39
C HIS A 7 -12.59 -7.36 6.47
N PRO A 8 -11.70 -8.04 5.70
CA PRO A 8 -10.92 -7.36 4.69
C PRO A 8 -11.82 -6.59 3.73
N GLN A 9 -11.40 -5.38 3.35
CA GLN A 9 -12.06 -4.58 2.33
C GLN A 9 -11.35 -4.76 1.00
N THR A 10 -12.11 -4.70 -0.09
CA THR A 10 -11.61 -4.93 -1.45
C THR A 10 -12.19 -3.90 -2.41
N TRP A 11 -11.35 -3.36 -3.29
CA TRP A 11 -11.73 -2.46 -4.38
C TRP A 11 -11.24 -3.03 -5.71
N THR A 12 -11.98 -2.79 -6.79
CA THR A 12 -11.61 -3.22 -8.14
C THR A 12 -11.61 -2.05 -9.12
N LYS A 13 -10.67 -2.07 -10.08
CA LYS A 13 -10.54 -1.07 -11.14
C LYS A 13 -10.00 -1.74 -12.40
N GLY A 14 -10.89 -2.11 -13.32
CA GLY A 14 -10.53 -2.91 -14.49
C GLY A 14 -9.93 -4.24 -14.04
N ASP A 15 -8.73 -4.55 -14.51
CA ASP A 15 -7.99 -5.78 -14.21
C ASP A 15 -7.16 -5.67 -12.90
N TYR A 16 -7.38 -4.61 -12.11
CA TYR A 16 -6.67 -4.38 -10.85
C TYR A 16 -7.58 -4.54 -9.64
N LEU A 17 -6.98 -4.96 -8.53
CA LEU A 17 -7.63 -5.18 -7.25
C LEU A 17 -6.78 -4.62 -6.12
N ILE A 18 -7.40 -3.92 -5.17
CA ILE A 18 -6.79 -3.57 -3.88
C ILE A 18 -7.49 -4.36 -2.80
N SER A 19 -6.75 -4.94 -1.85
CA SER A 19 -7.29 -5.67 -0.71
C SER A 19 -6.57 -5.30 0.58
N THR A 20 -7.31 -5.23 1.69
CA THR A 20 -6.72 -5.15 3.04
C THR A 20 -6.49 -6.53 3.67
N ASP A 21 -6.66 -7.61 2.91
CA ASP A 21 -6.36 -8.96 3.36
C ASP A 21 -4.84 -9.19 3.35
N ILE A 22 -4.23 -9.11 4.53
CA ILE A 22 -2.79 -9.30 4.68
C ILE A 22 -2.32 -10.71 4.31
N SER A 23 -3.21 -11.71 4.24
CA SER A 23 -2.85 -13.07 3.82
C SER A 23 -2.48 -13.16 2.34
N LEU A 24 -2.91 -12.19 1.53
CA LEU A 24 -2.58 -12.08 0.11
C LEU A 24 -1.23 -11.39 -0.13
N ILE A 25 -0.58 -10.83 0.90
CA ILE A 25 0.69 -10.11 0.73
C ILE A 25 1.84 -11.11 0.64
N SER A 26 2.53 -11.11 -0.51
CA SER A 26 3.75 -11.92 -0.68
C SER A 26 4.93 -11.29 0.07
N LEU A 27 5.21 -11.81 1.27
CA LEU A 27 6.35 -11.37 2.08
C LEU A 27 7.69 -11.46 1.33
N PRO A 28 7.99 -12.54 0.56
CA PRO A 28 9.23 -12.60 -0.23
C PRO A 28 9.33 -11.48 -1.27
N LYS A 29 8.25 -11.18 -1.98
CA LYS A 29 8.23 -10.12 -3.02
C LYS A 29 8.38 -8.74 -2.38
N LEU A 30 7.69 -8.49 -1.27
CA LEU A 30 7.82 -7.24 -0.51
C LEU A 30 9.25 -7.04 0.01
N ASN A 31 9.88 -8.09 0.56
CA ASN A 31 11.24 -7.99 1.05
C ASN A 31 12.26 -7.78 -0.08
N ALA A 32 12.00 -8.34 -1.27
CA ALA A 32 12.80 -8.08 -2.45
C ALA A 32 12.69 -6.61 -2.88
N TRP A 33 11.51 -5.99 -2.80
CA TRP A 33 11.34 -4.56 -3.04
C TRP A 33 12.07 -3.71 -1.99
N PHE A 34 12.02 -4.05 -0.71
CA PHE A 34 12.81 -3.35 0.33
C PHE A 34 14.33 -3.46 0.15
N ALA A 35 14.79 -4.45 -0.63
CA ALA A 35 16.19 -4.59 -1.00
C ALA A 35 16.57 -3.85 -2.30
N SER A 36 15.60 -3.28 -3.03
CA SER A 36 15.84 -2.53 -4.27
C SER A 36 16.01 -1.03 -4.03
N ASP A 37 16.62 -0.35 -4.99
CA ASP A 37 16.80 1.10 -4.96
C ASP A 37 15.48 1.86 -5.12
N ASP A 38 14.41 1.21 -5.58
CA ASP A 38 13.09 1.86 -5.71
C ASP A 38 12.49 2.25 -4.36
N LEU A 39 12.81 1.49 -3.31
CA LEU A 39 12.39 1.71 -1.93
C LEU A 39 13.59 2.11 -1.08
N TYR A 40 14.36 3.09 -1.57
CA TYR A 40 15.60 3.55 -0.93
C TYR A 40 15.49 3.98 0.54
N TRP A 41 14.27 4.25 1.04
CA TRP A 41 14.01 4.60 2.44
C TRP A 41 13.76 3.38 3.34
N ALA A 42 13.70 2.18 2.78
CA ALA A 42 13.49 0.92 3.48
C ALA A 42 14.73 0.02 3.35
N SER A 43 14.73 -1.06 4.12
CA SER A 43 15.75 -2.11 4.03
C SER A 43 15.07 -3.45 4.31
N PRO A 44 15.55 -4.55 3.73
CA PRO A 44 14.94 -5.86 3.94
C PRO A 44 14.99 -6.24 5.42
N LEU A 45 13.94 -6.90 5.87
CA LEU A 45 13.78 -7.36 7.24
C LEU A 45 13.92 -8.89 7.33
N PRO A 46 14.34 -9.43 8.48
CA PRO A 46 14.10 -10.82 8.81
C PRO A 46 12.62 -11.17 8.63
N LEU A 47 12.32 -12.40 8.17
CA LEU A 47 10.96 -12.78 7.77
C LEU A 47 9.94 -12.67 8.91
N ASP A 48 10.33 -13.00 10.13
CA ASP A 48 9.53 -12.87 11.35
C ASP A 48 9.22 -11.40 11.67
N ALA A 49 10.21 -10.52 11.56
CA ALA A 49 10.04 -9.08 11.75
C ALA A 49 9.14 -8.47 10.65
N LEU A 50 9.29 -8.91 9.40
CA LEU A 50 8.43 -8.47 8.29
C LEU A 50 6.98 -8.91 8.50
N GLN A 51 6.78 -10.17 8.89
CA GLN A 51 5.47 -10.71 9.21
C GLN A 51 4.81 -9.90 10.34
N GLN A 52 5.53 -9.63 11.42
CA GLN A 52 5.04 -8.81 12.53
C GLN A 52 4.70 -7.38 12.08
N THR A 53 5.51 -6.80 11.19
CA THR A 53 5.28 -5.45 10.63
C THR A 53 3.96 -5.39 9.87
N ILE A 54 3.66 -6.38 9.04
CA ILE A 54 2.40 -6.48 8.29
C ILE A 54 1.21 -6.74 9.21
N GLN A 55 1.34 -7.66 10.18
CA GLN A 55 0.28 -8.00 11.13
C GLN A 55 -0.12 -6.84 12.06
N SER A 56 0.81 -5.92 12.33
CA SER A 56 0.58 -4.77 13.21
C SER A 56 0.20 -3.49 12.47
N SER A 57 0.11 -3.54 11.13
CA SER A 57 -0.19 -2.39 10.28
C SER A 57 -1.51 -2.61 9.52
N LEU A 58 -2.19 -1.52 9.18
CA LEU A 58 -3.25 -1.56 8.18
C LEU A 58 -2.56 -1.55 6.80
N CYS A 59 -2.62 -2.64 6.05
CA CYS A 59 -1.96 -2.76 4.76
C CYS A 59 -2.99 -2.83 3.64
N PHE A 60 -2.66 -2.23 2.50
CA PHE A 60 -3.40 -2.29 1.26
C PHE A 60 -2.49 -2.94 0.22
N GLY A 61 -2.77 -4.18 -0.15
CA GLY A 61 -2.08 -4.84 -1.24
C GLY A 61 -2.74 -4.49 -2.58
N LEU A 62 -1.94 -4.14 -3.59
CA LEU A 62 -2.38 -3.91 -4.96
C LEU A 62 -2.00 -5.12 -5.81
N TYR A 63 -2.98 -5.58 -6.59
CA TYR A 63 -2.87 -6.79 -7.39
C TYR A 63 -3.31 -6.54 -8.82
N HIS A 64 -2.69 -7.25 -9.75
CA HIS A 64 -3.13 -7.35 -11.13
C HIS A 64 -3.71 -8.76 -11.35
N ASN A 65 -4.91 -8.81 -11.92
CA ASN A 65 -5.66 -10.03 -12.21
C ASN A 65 -6.32 -9.92 -13.60
N PRO A 66 -5.58 -10.19 -14.68
CA PRO A 66 -6.14 -10.09 -16.01
C PRO A 66 -7.14 -11.23 -16.26
N PRO A 67 -8.27 -10.99 -16.96
CA PRO A 67 -9.39 -11.93 -17.12
C PRO A 67 -9.08 -13.31 -17.72
N GLN A 68 -7.85 -13.51 -18.19
CA GLN A 68 -7.41 -14.69 -18.95
C GLN A 68 -6.24 -15.43 -18.28
N GLN A 69 -5.72 -14.95 -17.14
CA GLN A 69 -4.76 -15.70 -16.34
C GLN A 69 -5.49 -16.47 -15.24
N ASP A 70 -4.85 -17.56 -14.81
CA ASP A 70 -5.22 -18.40 -13.66
C ASP A 70 -5.73 -17.55 -12.48
N ASP A 71 -6.51 -18.12 -11.56
CA ASP A 71 -7.09 -17.43 -10.38
C ASP A 71 -6.01 -16.84 -9.41
N SER A 72 -4.75 -16.80 -9.83
CA SER A 72 -3.63 -16.18 -9.15
C SER A 72 -3.60 -14.66 -9.34
N LEU A 73 -3.72 -13.95 -8.22
CA LEU A 73 -3.46 -12.51 -8.13
C LEU A 73 -1.95 -12.24 -8.16
N ASP A 74 -1.45 -11.40 -9.08
CA ASP A 74 -0.07 -10.93 -9.02
C ASP A 74 0.03 -9.70 -8.12
N PHE A 75 0.83 -9.79 -7.05
CA PHE A 75 1.04 -8.70 -6.09
C PHE A 75 2.00 -7.65 -6.66
N ILE A 76 1.50 -6.47 -7.03
CA ILE A 76 2.24 -5.46 -7.81
C ILE A 76 2.36 -4.10 -7.09
N GLY A 77 1.91 -3.98 -5.85
CA GLY A 77 2.10 -2.75 -5.09
C GLY A 77 1.55 -2.84 -3.67
N ILE A 78 1.85 -1.84 -2.86
CA ILE A 78 1.41 -1.78 -1.47
C ILE A 78 1.27 -0.33 -1.00
N ALA A 79 0.37 -0.11 -0.05
CA ALA A 79 0.44 1.03 0.87
C ALA A 79 0.29 0.49 2.30
N ARG A 80 1.13 0.96 3.23
CA ARG A 80 1.11 0.50 4.62
C ARG A 80 0.82 1.66 5.56
N CYS A 81 -0.03 1.42 6.54
CA CYS A 81 -0.42 2.41 7.54
C CYS A 81 -0.06 1.90 8.93
N VAL A 82 0.82 2.62 9.63
CA VAL A 82 1.06 2.39 11.06
C VAL A 82 -0.05 3.12 11.83
N THR A 83 -0.85 2.38 12.60
CA THR A 83 -2.06 2.92 13.22
C THR A 83 -2.45 2.20 14.51
N ASP A 84 -3.12 2.93 15.40
CA ASP A 84 -3.84 2.37 16.55
C ASP A 84 -5.32 2.03 16.23
N TYR A 85 -5.70 2.12 14.95
CA TYR A 85 -7.04 1.91 14.40
C TYR A 85 -8.13 2.82 14.97
N THR A 86 -7.75 3.89 15.69
CA THR A 86 -8.71 4.72 16.42
C THR A 86 -8.41 6.19 16.30
N THR A 87 -7.19 6.63 16.62
CA THR A 87 -6.85 8.04 16.79
C THR A 87 -5.73 8.53 15.91
N PHE A 88 -4.89 7.63 15.39
CA PHE A 88 -3.69 8.00 14.65
C PHE A 88 -3.42 7.06 13.46
N VAL A 89 -3.03 7.64 12.32
CA VAL A 89 -2.56 6.91 11.14
C VAL A 89 -1.32 7.59 10.57
N TYR A 90 -0.27 6.82 10.30
CA TYR A 90 0.89 7.23 9.51
C TYR A 90 0.99 6.37 8.24
N ILE A 91 0.82 7.00 7.09
CA ILE A 91 0.91 6.35 5.78
C ILE A 91 2.39 6.28 5.37
N THR A 92 2.85 5.07 5.06
CA THR A 92 4.22 4.75 4.65
C THR A 92 4.23 3.67 3.58
N ASP A 93 5.40 3.48 2.96
CA ASP A 93 5.67 2.38 2.02
C ASP A 93 4.66 2.31 0.87
N VAL A 94 4.24 3.47 0.36
CA VAL A 94 3.41 3.55 -0.85
C VAL A 94 4.30 3.24 -2.05
N TYR A 95 4.03 2.13 -2.71
CA TYR A 95 4.84 1.59 -3.79
C TYR A 95 3.98 0.90 -4.85
N VAL A 96 4.35 1.08 -6.11
CA VAL A 96 3.81 0.36 -7.26
C VAL A 96 4.98 -0.16 -8.09
N ASP A 97 4.89 -1.43 -8.51
CA ASP A 97 5.86 -2.06 -9.40
C ASP A 97 6.08 -1.23 -10.67
N ALA A 98 7.34 -1.07 -11.06
CA ALA A 98 7.73 -0.18 -12.16
C ALA A 98 6.99 -0.48 -13.47
N SER A 99 6.70 -1.77 -13.75
CA SER A 99 6.00 -2.18 -14.96
C SER A 99 4.52 -1.74 -15.03
N HIS A 100 3.94 -1.35 -13.89
CA HIS A 100 2.55 -0.91 -13.78
C HIS A 100 2.40 0.59 -13.45
N ARG A 101 3.50 1.34 -13.33
CA ARG A 101 3.47 2.80 -13.11
C ARG A 101 2.89 3.54 -14.33
N GLY A 102 2.48 4.80 -14.12
CA GLY A 102 1.82 5.62 -15.16
C GLY A 102 0.31 5.34 -15.35
N ASN A 103 -0.25 4.31 -14.69
CA ASN A 103 -1.66 3.95 -14.80
C ASN A 103 -2.55 4.54 -13.68
N GLY A 104 -2.06 5.51 -12.91
CA GLY A 104 -2.80 6.13 -11.80
C GLY A 104 -3.05 5.21 -10.59
N LEU A 105 -2.33 4.08 -10.48
CA LEU A 105 -2.54 3.09 -9.41
C LEU A 105 -2.05 3.57 -8.04
N GLY A 106 -1.00 4.39 -7.99
CA GLY A 106 -0.52 4.99 -6.74
C GLY A 106 -1.54 5.94 -6.13
N SER A 107 -2.17 6.79 -6.95
CA SER A 107 -3.26 7.67 -6.51
C SER A 107 -4.46 6.85 -6.02
N TRP A 108 -4.83 5.79 -6.75
CA TRP A 108 -5.91 4.90 -6.36
C TRP A 108 -5.66 4.19 -5.01
N LEU A 109 -4.42 3.76 -4.73
CA LEU A 109 -4.02 3.24 -3.42
C LEU A 109 -4.26 4.27 -2.31
N VAL A 110 -3.83 5.52 -2.50
CA VAL A 110 -3.99 6.60 -1.52
C VAL A 110 -5.46 6.96 -1.32
N GLU A 111 -6.28 6.93 -2.39
CA GLU A 111 -7.73 7.12 -2.30
C GLU A 111 -8.40 6.06 -1.43
N CYS A 112 -8.07 4.77 -1.61
CA CYS A 112 -8.58 3.68 -0.77
C CYS A 112 -8.14 3.83 0.70
N VAL A 113 -6.89 4.26 0.95
CA VAL A 113 -6.44 4.60 2.31
C VAL A 113 -7.28 5.75 2.88
N GLY A 114 -7.55 6.77 2.08
CA GLY A 114 -8.43 7.90 2.42
C GLY A 114 -9.81 7.40 2.86
N GLU A 115 -10.47 6.59 2.04
CA GLU A 115 -11.80 6.03 2.33
C GLU A 115 -11.85 5.31 3.68
N VAL A 116 -10.89 4.41 3.94
CA VAL A 116 -10.85 3.65 5.20
C VAL A 116 -10.57 4.55 6.40
N THR A 117 -9.66 5.51 6.25
CA THR A 117 -9.25 6.39 7.37
C THR A 117 -10.27 7.48 7.66
N ASP A 118 -10.95 8.01 6.64
CA ASP A 118 -12.01 9.02 6.80
C ASP A 118 -13.27 8.42 7.47
N ALA A 119 -13.47 7.10 7.34
CA ALA A 119 -14.52 6.36 8.05
C ALA A 119 -14.23 6.15 9.55
N MET A 120 -13.02 6.48 10.04
CA MET A 120 -12.66 6.32 11.47
C MET A 120 -13.21 7.49 12.31
N PRO A 121 -14.24 7.29 13.15
CA PRO A 121 -14.99 8.38 13.80
C PRO A 121 -14.18 9.15 14.87
N HIS A 122 -13.06 8.58 15.32
CA HIS A 122 -12.23 9.15 16.38
C HIS A 122 -10.82 9.50 15.90
N LEU A 123 -10.58 9.47 14.59
CA LEU A 123 -9.29 9.79 14.02
C LEU A 123 -8.95 11.26 14.34
N ARG A 124 -7.81 11.45 15.00
CA ARG A 124 -7.33 12.78 15.41
C ARG A 124 -6.26 13.30 14.48
N ARG A 125 -5.48 12.39 13.89
CA ARG A 125 -4.36 12.74 13.03
C ARG A 125 -4.07 11.65 12.00
N ARG A 126 -3.97 12.08 10.75
CA ARG A 126 -3.36 11.34 9.64
C ARG A 126 -2.08 12.07 9.24
N ILE A 127 -0.97 11.34 9.10
CA ILE A 127 0.29 11.86 8.56
C ILE A 127 0.58 11.09 7.28
N GLU A 128 0.88 11.84 6.23
CA GLU A 128 1.34 11.33 4.94
C GLU A 128 2.55 12.17 4.53
N ASN A 129 3.55 11.54 3.91
CA ASN A 129 4.67 12.30 3.36
C ASN A 129 4.23 13.01 2.08
N ARG A 130 3.76 14.25 2.21
CA ARG A 130 3.63 15.17 1.07
C ARG A 130 5.03 15.61 0.70
N ARG A 131 5.66 14.94 -0.27
CA ARG A 131 6.88 15.48 -0.87
C ARG A 131 6.52 16.72 -1.69
N GLY A 132 6.56 17.90 -1.06
CA GLY A 132 7.03 19.10 -1.71
C GLY A 132 8.52 19.19 -1.41
N ASP A 133 9.34 18.88 -2.42
CA ASP A 133 10.72 19.37 -2.64
C ASP A 133 11.45 18.40 -3.58
N GLY A 134 11.46 18.80 -4.86
CA GLY A 134 12.44 18.47 -5.90
C GLY A 134 12.72 17.01 -6.23
N TYR A 135 12.24 16.55 -7.39
CA TYR A 135 13.10 15.90 -8.38
C TYR A 135 12.48 16.04 -9.77
N ASP A 136 13.27 16.51 -10.74
CA ASP A 136 12.91 16.62 -12.15
C ASP A 136 12.72 15.23 -12.76
N ASP A 137 11.49 14.94 -13.18
CA ASP A 137 11.23 13.87 -14.15
C ASP A 137 11.73 14.37 -15.52
N ALA A 138 12.79 13.73 -16.03
CA ALA A 138 12.89 13.60 -17.47
C ALA A 138 11.64 12.82 -17.92
N GLU A 139 10.78 13.49 -18.70
CA GLU A 139 9.43 13.06 -19.11
C GLU A 139 8.36 13.27 -18.03
N GLY A 140 8.00 14.55 -17.87
CA GLY A 140 6.95 15.03 -16.98
C GLY A 140 5.59 14.35 -17.16
N GLU A 141 5.11 13.79 -16.07
CA GLU A 141 3.69 13.79 -15.68
C GLU A 141 3.67 14.06 -14.18
N ARG A 142 3.19 15.25 -13.79
CA ARG A 142 3.03 15.62 -12.38
C ARG A 142 2.04 14.65 -11.76
N VAL A 143 2.51 13.73 -10.92
CA VAL A 143 1.68 13.14 -9.89
C VAL A 143 1.38 14.23 -8.86
N SER A 144 0.31 14.98 -9.11
CA SER A 144 -0.35 15.75 -8.06
C SER A 144 -0.84 14.76 -7.01
N ALA A 145 -0.16 14.74 -5.87
CA ALA A 145 -0.73 14.24 -4.63
C ALA A 145 -1.94 15.13 -4.29
N VAL A 146 -3.04 14.48 -3.90
CA VAL A 146 -4.28 15.11 -3.41
C VAL A 146 -4.02 15.84 -2.09
#